data_AF-A0A7W7AHS4-F1
#
_entry.id   AF-A0A7W7AHS4-F1
#
_cell.length_a   1.000
_cell.length_b   1.000
_cell.length_c   1.000
_cell.angle_alpha   90.00
_cell.angle_beta   90.00
_cell.angle_gamma   90.00
#
_symmetry.space_group_name_H-M   'P 1'
#
loop_
_entity.id
_entity.type
_entity.pdbx_description
1 polymer ?
#
loop_
_entity_poly.entity_id
_entity_poly.type
_entity_poly.pdbx_seq_one_letter_code
_entity_poly.pdbx_strand_id
1 'polypeptide(L)'
;MTIGSKTAAVSELTATATRPPALTMPGSRSAMADPRWTPVCTALGRLRADRRRAVRIVDADCGCGTLLIAALRHARAIGFTAVEGRGIDGSPARIGRARAAAARLHDRTIGIVFEVGDPIDALASEAEVPADIVLWHGGGTVDERAGTSARLAAAGDVVIDDDRAARAAAVAA
;
A
#
# COMPACT_ATOMS: atom_id res chain seq x y z
N MET A 1 65.81 -22.37 33.79
CA MET A 1 64.64 -23.24 34.00
C MET A 1 63.45 -22.35 34.37
N THR A 2 62.26 -22.74 33.90
CA THR A 2 60.92 -22.18 34.18
C THR A 2 60.36 -21.12 33.21
N ILE A 3 59.78 -21.67 32.14
CA ILE A 3 58.52 -21.36 31.41
C ILE A 3 57.45 -20.45 32.05
N GLY A 4 56.71 -19.75 31.16
CA GLY A 4 55.35 -19.23 31.35
C GLY A 4 55.25 -17.71 31.18
N SER A 5 54.30 -17.08 30.49
CA SER A 5 53.11 -17.50 29.76
C SER A 5 52.69 -16.32 28.88
N LYS A 6 52.23 -16.60 27.67
CA LYS A 6 51.81 -15.65 26.63
C LYS A 6 50.37 -15.22 26.93
N THR A 7 50.14 -13.93 27.21
CA THR A 7 48.79 -13.35 27.31
C THR A 7 48.58 -12.38 26.16
N ALA A 8 47.75 -12.78 25.20
CA ALA A 8 47.27 -11.91 24.13
C ALA A 8 46.02 -11.17 24.63
N ALA A 9 46.05 -9.84 24.62
CA ALA A 9 44.90 -9.00 24.89
C ALA A 9 44.19 -8.66 23.58
N VAL A 10 42.95 -9.14 23.54
CA VAL A 10 41.82 -8.89 22.64
C VAL A 10 41.74 -7.47 22.05
N SER A 11 41.62 -7.37 20.73
CA SER A 11 41.20 -6.17 20.01
C SER A 11 39.67 -6.13 19.89
N GLU A 12 39.08 -5.03 20.36
CA GLU A 12 37.66 -4.71 20.18
C GLU A 12 37.36 -4.45 18.70
N LEU A 13 36.56 -5.34 18.10
CA LEU A 13 35.99 -5.15 16.78
C LEU A 13 34.64 -4.43 16.95
N THR A 14 34.64 -3.12 16.77
CA THR A 14 33.41 -2.32 16.64
C THR A 14 32.68 -2.74 15.36
N ALA A 15 31.66 -3.57 15.52
CA ALA A 15 30.77 -3.97 14.44
C ALA A 15 29.88 -2.78 14.04
N THR A 16 30.24 -2.12 12.93
CA THR A 16 29.37 -1.22 12.19
C THR A 16 28.06 -1.94 11.87
N ALA A 17 26.95 -1.46 12.44
CA ALA A 17 25.62 -1.97 12.13
C ALA A 17 25.29 -1.70 10.65
N THR A 18 25.56 -2.68 9.79
CA THR A 18 25.12 -2.68 8.40
C THR A 18 23.61 -2.78 8.39
N ARG A 19 22.95 -1.67 8.06
CA ARG A 19 21.51 -1.64 7.78
C ARG A 19 21.22 -2.67 6.69
N PRO A 20 20.31 -3.65 6.89
CA PRO A 20 20.06 -4.65 5.88
C PRO A 20 19.56 -3.97 4.60
N PRO A 21 19.95 -4.45 3.41
CA PRO A 21 19.43 -3.92 2.16
C PRO A 21 17.92 -4.08 2.16
N ALA A 22 17.21 -3.00 1.82
CA ALA A 22 15.77 -3.05 1.61
C ALA A 22 15.49 -4.14 0.57
N LEU A 23 14.94 -5.27 1.03
CA LEU A 23 14.56 -6.40 0.18
C LEU A 23 13.54 -5.86 -0.82
N THR A 24 14.03 -5.56 -2.02
CA THR A 24 13.22 -5.07 -3.13
C THR A 24 12.47 -6.26 -3.66
N MET A 25 11.30 -6.51 -3.08
CA MET A 25 10.44 -7.62 -3.45
C MET A 25 9.99 -7.49 -4.91
N PRO A 26 10.02 -8.57 -5.72
CA PRO A 26 9.45 -8.55 -7.07
C PRO A 26 7.99 -8.06 -7.03
N GLY A 27 7.72 -6.96 -7.75
CA GLY A 27 6.44 -6.22 -7.71
C GLY A 27 6.54 -4.82 -7.11
N SER A 28 7.53 -4.54 -6.25
CA SER A 28 7.73 -3.20 -5.65
C SER A 28 8.05 -2.14 -6.70
N ARG A 29 8.89 -2.48 -7.70
CA ARG A 29 9.22 -1.57 -8.81
C ARG A 29 8.00 -1.20 -9.66
N SER A 30 7.06 -2.11 -9.84
CA SER A 30 5.83 -1.84 -10.61
C SER A 30 4.87 -0.95 -9.83
N ALA A 31 4.76 -1.14 -8.51
CA ALA A 31 3.94 -0.27 -7.68
C ALA A 31 4.53 1.13 -7.57
N MET A 32 5.85 1.26 -7.41
CA MET A 32 6.53 2.57 -7.33
C MET A 32 6.48 3.37 -8.64
N ALA A 33 6.27 2.68 -9.77
CA ALA A 33 6.07 3.31 -11.06
C ALA A 33 4.60 3.69 -11.31
N ASP A 34 3.66 3.26 -10.47
CA ASP A 34 2.26 3.70 -10.55
C ASP A 34 2.20 5.20 -10.19
N PRO A 35 1.61 6.07 -11.04
CA PRO A 35 1.51 7.50 -10.76
C PRO A 35 0.88 7.82 -9.40
N ARG A 36 -0.02 6.95 -8.91
CA ARG A 36 -0.70 7.12 -7.63
C ARG A 36 0.18 6.81 -6.42
N TRP A 37 1.34 6.19 -6.61
CA TRP A 37 2.23 5.78 -5.52
C TRP A 37 2.65 6.95 -4.60
N THR A 38 3.08 8.06 -5.18
CA THR A 38 3.52 9.23 -4.41
C THR A 38 2.37 9.86 -3.61
N PRO A 39 1.17 10.09 -4.20
CA PRO A 39 -0.02 10.45 -3.43
C PRO A 39 -0.35 9.49 -2.29
N VAL A 40 -0.25 8.17 -2.53
CA VAL A 40 -0.49 7.14 -1.50
C VAL A 40 0.48 7.29 -0.32
N CYS A 41 1.77 7.41 -0.61
CA CYS A 41 2.79 7.62 0.43
C CYS A 41 2.51 8.90 1.22
N THR A 42 2.12 9.97 0.53
CA THR A 42 1.81 11.27 1.14
C THR A 42 0.59 11.17 2.07
N ALA A 43 -0.49 10.52 1.62
CA ALA A 43 -1.70 10.33 2.42
C ALA A 43 -1.42 9.49 3.68
N LEU A 44 -0.68 8.38 3.53
CA LEU A 44 -0.28 7.54 4.65
C LEU A 44 0.63 8.29 5.64
N GLY A 45 1.54 9.12 5.15
CA GLY A 45 2.39 9.98 5.97
C GLY A 45 1.59 10.99 6.79
N ARG A 46 0.59 11.64 6.18
CA ARG A 46 -0.32 12.58 6.87
C ARG A 46 -1.10 11.90 7.98
N LEU A 47 -1.76 10.78 7.68
CA LEU A 47 -2.49 10.00 8.68
C LEU A 47 -1.59 9.61 9.86
N ARG A 48 -0.30 9.27 9.63
CA ARG A 48 0.64 8.99 10.73
C ARG A 48 1.08 10.23 11.50
N ALA A 49 1.25 11.37 10.84
CA ALA A 49 1.51 12.64 11.51
C ALA A 49 0.35 12.99 12.47
N ASP A 50 -0.88 12.68 12.06
CA ASP A 50 -2.11 12.81 12.86
C ASP A 50 -2.26 11.69 13.92
N ARG A 51 -1.19 10.94 14.19
CA ARG A 51 -1.10 9.88 15.20
C ARG A 51 -2.07 8.72 14.99
N ARG A 52 -2.66 8.55 13.81
CA ARG A 52 -3.46 7.36 13.49
C ARG A 52 -2.58 6.11 13.58
N ARG A 53 -3.14 5.07 14.19
CA ARG A 53 -2.48 3.75 14.35
C ARG A 53 -3.09 2.67 13.48
N ALA A 54 -4.29 2.92 12.98
CA ALA A 54 -5.01 2.06 12.04
C ALA A 54 -5.22 2.80 10.72
N VAL A 55 -5.22 2.04 9.61
CA VAL A 55 -5.60 2.54 8.29
C VAL A 55 -6.35 1.47 7.51
N ARG A 56 -7.44 1.88 6.84
CA ARG A 56 -8.20 1.07 5.89
C ARG A 56 -8.10 1.65 4.49
N ILE A 57 -7.64 0.83 3.55
CA ILE A 57 -7.46 1.20 2.14
C ILE A 57 -8.37 0.35 1.26
N VAL A 58 -9.19 1.00 0.45
CA VAL A 58 -10.01 0.33 -0.57
C VAL A 58 -9.44 0.62 -1.95
N ASP A 59 -9.30 -0.39 -2.79
CA ASP A 59 -8.89 -0.26 -4.19
C ASP A 59 -10.02 -0.79 -5.08
N ALA A 60 -10.80 0.14 -5.62
CA ALA A 60 -11.93 -0.17 -6.50
C ALA A 60 -11.42 -0.09 -7.95
N ASP A 61 -11.43 -1.25 -8.63
CA ASP A 61 -10.66 -1.53 -9.87
C ASP A 61 -9.17 -1.86 -9.64
N CYS A 62 -8.90 -2.77 -8.69
CA CYS A 62 -7.55 -3.03 -8.18
C CYS A 62 -6.60 -3.79 -9.12
N GLY A 63 -7.10 -4.28 -10.26
CA GLY A 63 -6.30 -5.11 -11.14
C GLY A 63 -5.79 -6.37 -10.43
N CYS A 64 -4.47 -6.59 -10.48
CA CYS A 64 -3.81 -7.69 -9.78
C CYS A 64 -3.40 -7.33 -8.33
N GLY A 65 -3.89 -6.22 -7.79
CA GLY A 65 -3.63 -5.78 -6.40
C GLY A 65 -2.23 -5.25 -6.14
N THR A 66 -1.43 -4.98 -7.17
CA THR A 66 -0.02 -4.59 -7.03
C THR A 66 0.15 -3.31 -6.21
N LEU A 67 -0.64 -2.27 -6.51
CA LEU A 67 -0.58 -0.99 -5.79
C LEU A 67 -1.08 -1.15 -4.36
N LEU A 68 -2.27 -1.74 -4.16
CA LEU A 68 -2.83 -1.98 -2.82
C LEU A 68 -1.86 -2.74 -1.92
N ILE A 69 -1.30 -3.86 -2.39
CA ILE A 69 -0.34 -4.66 -1.62
C ILE A 69 0.89 -3.84 -1.22
N ALA A 70 1.42 -3.02 -2.13
CA ALA A 70 2.55 -2.15 -1.82
C ALA A 70 2.19 -1.07 -0.81
N ALA A 71 1.00 -0.47 -0.92
CA ALA A 71 0.50 0.55 0.00
C ALA A 71 0.37 0.00 1.43
N LEU A 72 -0.21 -1.20 1.61
CA LEU A 72 -0.35 -1.81 2.94
C LEU A 72 1.02 -2.16 3.55
N ARG A 73 1.96 -2.65 2.74
CA ARG A 73 3.35 -2.88 3.20
C ARG A 73 4.02 -1.58 3.62
N HIS A 74 3.82 -0.50 2.88
CA HIS A 74 4.35 0.81 3.24
C HIS A 74 3.73 1.33 4.53
N ALA A 75 2.41 1.22 4.70
CA ALA A 75 1.71 1.58 5.93
C ALA A 75 2.32 0.86 7.14
N ARG A 76 2.57 -0.45 7.04
CA ARG A 76 3.29 -1.22 8.07
C ARG A 76 4.70 -0.71 8.32
N ALA A 77 5.46 -0.45 7.26
CA ALA A 77 6.84 0.03 7.37
C ALA A 77 6.94 1.40 8.07
N ILE A 78 5.96 2.27 7.90
CA ILE A 78 5.88 3.57 8.62
C ILE A 78 5.15 3.47 9.97
N GLY A 79 4.78 2.25 10.37
CA GLY A 79 4.44 1.86 11.72
C GLY A 79 2.94 1.76 12.03
N PHE A 80 2.03 1.82 11.06
CA PHE A 80 0.62 1.52 11.35
C PHE A 80 0.51 0.14 11.99
N THR A 81 -0.19 0.01 13.12
CA THR A 81 -0.28 -1.23 13.88
C THR A 81 -1.43 -2.14 13.42
N ALA A 82 -2.49 -1.55 12.87
CA ALA A 82 -3.58 -2.24 12.21
C ALA A 82 -3.71 -1.73 10.77
N VAL A 83 -3.66 -2.63 9.79
CA VAL A 83 -3.66 -2.26 8.37
C VAL A 83 -4.64 -3.17 7.66
N GLU A 84 -5.65 -2.57 7.04
CA GLU A 84 -6.71 -3.29 6.34
C GLU A 84 -6.77 -2.86 4.88
N GLY A 85 -6.91 -3.83 3.98
CA GLY A 85 -7.02 -3.62 2.54
C GLY A 85 -8.18 -4.40 1.95
N ARG A 86 -8.97 -3.75 1.09
CA ARG A 86 -9.98 -4.41 0.25
C ARG A 86 -9.74 -4.06 -1.21
N GLY A 87 -9.52 -5.05 -2.06
CA GLY A 87 -9.39 -4.85 -3.50
C GLY A 87 -10.57 -5.47 -4.26
N ILE A 88 -11.16 -4.72 -5.18
CA ILE A 88 -12.28 -5.16 -6.01
C ILE A 88 -11.91 -4.99 -7.48
N ASP A 89 -12.16 -6.00 -8.31
CA ASP A 89 -12.00 -5.94 -9.77
C ASP A 89 -13.02 -6.90 -10.42
N GLY A 90 -13.57 -6.51 -11.57
CA GLY A 90 -14.57 -7.31 -12.28
C GLY A 90 -14.02 -8.60 -12.93
N SER A 91 -12.69 -8.75 -13.02
CA SER A 91 -12.01 -9.87 -13.66
C SER A 91 -11.62 -10.97 -12.64
N PRO A 92 -12.25 -12.17 -12.70
CA PRO A 92 -11.87 -13.29 -11.85
C PRO A 92 -10.40 -13.69 -11.97
N ALA A 93 -9.82 -13.60 -13.18
CA ALA A 93 -8.42 -13.94 -13.41
C ALA A 93 -7.46 -12.96 -12.72
N ARG A 94 -7.78 -11.65 -12.72
CA ARG A 94 -6.97 -10.65 -12.03
C ARG A 94 -7.06 -10.80 -10.52
N ILE A 95 -8.27 -11.02 -9.99
CA ILE A 95 -8.48 -11.31 -8.57
C ILE A 95 -7.81 -12.61 -8.13
N GLY A 96 -7.81 -13.65 -8.97
CA GLY A 96 -7.04 -14.87 -8.70
C GLY A 96 -5.54 -14.58 -8.53
N ARG A 97 -4.96 -13.75 -9.38
CA ARG A 97 -3.56 -13.30 -9.25
C ARG A 97 -3.34 -12.42 -8.03
N ALA A 98 -4.27 -11.52 -7.72
CA ALA A 98 -4.21 -10.65 -6.54
C ALA A 98 -4.21 -11.47 -5.24
N ARG A 99 -5.10 -12.46 -5.13
CA ARG A 99 -5.15 -13.40 -4.00
C ARG A 99 -3.86 -14.21 -3.87
N ALA A 100 -3.30 -14.70 -4.98
CA ALA A 100 -2.01 -15.40 -4.98
C ALA A 100 -0.84 -14.48 -4.58
N ALA A 101 -0.90 -13.19 -4.89
CA ALA A 101 0.05 -12.20 -4.39
C ALA A 101 -0.14 -11.91 -2.90
N ALA A 102 -1.40 -11.79 -2.43
CA ALA A 102 -1.76 -11.58 -1.04
C ALA A 102 -1.30 -12.74 -0.14
N ALA A 103 -1.46 -13.98 -0.59
CA ALA A 103 -1.02 -15.18 0.13
C ALA A 103 0.51 -15.23 0.36
N ARG A 104 1.28 -14.43 -0.39
CA ARG A 104 2.73 -14.26 -0.22
C ARG A 104 3.08 -13.12 0.74
N LEU A 105 2.11 -12.41 1.32
CA LEU A 105 2.35 -11.58 2.50
C LEU A 105 2.46 -12.47 3.73
N HIS A 106 3.62 -12.43 4.39
CA HIS A 106 3.85 -13.14 5.64
C HIS A 106 3.49 -12.32 6.89
N ASP A 107 3.12 -11.04 6.73
CA ASP A 107 2.73 -10.17 7.85
C ASP A 107 1.25 -10.35 8.20
N ARG A 108 0.98 -11.02 9.32
CA ARG A 108 -0.37 -11.30 9.82
C ARG A 108 -1.12 -10.07 10.33
N THR A 109 -0.43 -8.95 10.53
CA THR A 109 -1.06 -7.70 10.98
C THR A 109 -1.67 -6.90 9.83
N ILE A 110 -1.44 -7.35 8.59
CA ILE A 110 -2.14 -6.85 7.41
C ILE A 110 -3.33 -7.77 7.15
N GLY A 111 -4.54 -7.25 7.39
CA GLY A 111 -5.76 -7.84 6.86
C GLY A 111 -5.92 -7.42 5.41
N ILE A 112 -6.01 -8.35 4.47
CA ILE A 112 -6.29 -8.03 3.08
C ILE A 112 -7.25 -9.03 2.46
N VAL A 113 -8.26 -8.52 1.77
CA VAL A 113 -9.21 -9.31 0.99
C VAL A 113 -9.30 -8.80 -0.44
N PHE A 114 -9.53 -9.73 -1.37
CA PHE A 114 -9.73 -9.43 -2.78
C PHE A 114 -11.01 -10.10 -3.25
N GLU A 115 -11.88 -9.35 -3.92
CA GLU A 115 -13.22 -9.76 -4.30
C GLU A 115 -13.47 -9.51 -5.78
N VAL A 116 -14.18 -10.45 -6.42
CA VAL A 116 -14.71 -10.23 -7.75
C VAL A 116 -16.04 -9.50 -7.58
N GLY A 117 -16.21 -8.35 -8.21
CA GLY A 117 -17.43 -7.56 -8.11
C GLY A 117 -17.39 -6.34 -9.01
N ASP A 118 -18.52 -5.64 -9.11
CA ASP A 118 -18.57 -4.33 -9.76
C ASP A 118 -17.93 -3.29 -8.82
N PRO A 119 -16.86 -2.59 -9.24
CA PRO A 119 -16.25 -1.54 -8.45
C PRO A 119 -17.22 -0.42 -8.04
N ILE A 120 -18.24 -0.12 -8.85
CA ILE A 120 -19.23 0.94 -8.55
C ILE A 120 -20.17 0.52 -7.41
N ASP A 121 -20.62 -0.72 -7.42
CA ASP A 121 -21.44 -1.28 -6.33
C ASP A 121 -20.61 -1.40 -5.05
N ALA A 122 -19.34 -1.78 -5.17
CA ALA A 122 -18.43 -1.80 -4.04
C ALA A 122 -18.27 -0.40 -3.42
N LEU A 123 -18.04 0.65 -4.22
CA LEU A 123 -17.98 2.03 -3.70
C LEU A 123 -19.26 2.46 -2.98
N ALA A 124 -20.43 2.03 -3.48
CA ALA A 124 -21.70 2.33 -2.81
C ALA A 124 -21.77 1.66 -1.42
N SER A 125 -21.29 0.41 -1.27
CA SER A 125 -21.23 -0.27 0.03
C SER A 125 -20.28 0.40 1.02
N GLU A 126 -19.20 1.01 0.53
CA GLU A 126 -18.21 1.68 1.37
C GLU A 126 -18.72 3.01 1.95
N ALA A 127 -19.80 3.58 1.42
CA ALA A 127 -20.40 4.81 1.96
C ALA A 127 -20.95 4.64 3.39
N GLU A 128 -21.29 3.42 3.81
CA GLU A 128 -21.76 3.13 5.17
C GLU A 128 -20.64 3.20 6.20
N VAL A 129 -19.44 2.78 5.81
CA VAL A 129 -18.24 2.81 6.64
C VAL A 129 -17.07 3.28 5.76
N PRO A 130 -16.87 4.59 5.56
CA PRO A 130 -15.87 5.09 4.62
C PRO A 130 -14.44 4.62 4.92
N ALA A 131 -13.63 4.45 3.88
CA ALA A 131 -12.22 4.10 3.99
C ALA A 131 -11.39 5.34 4.31
N ASP A 132 -10.22 5.17 4.93
CA ASP A 132 -9.29 6.30 5.09
C ASP A 132 -8.73 6.73 3.72
N ILE A 133 -8.49 5.75 2.83
CA ILE A 133 -7.99 5.97 1.48
C ILE A 133 -8.75 5.09 0.49
N VAL A 134 -9.24 5.70 -0.60
CA VAL A 134 -9.80 5.01 -1.76
C VAL A 134 -8.86 5.20 -2.95
N LEU A 135 -8.44 4.10 -3.54
CA LEU A 135 -7.72 4.06 -4.81
C LEU A 135 -8.73 3.75 -5.92
N TRP A 136 -8.59 4.45 -7.03
CA TRP A 136 -9.45 4.28 -8.19
C TRP A 136 -8.60 4.32 -9.45
N HIS A 137 -8.71 3.28 -10.29
CA HIS A 137 -8.06 3.28 -11.61
C HIS A 137 -9.03 3.79 -12.67
N GLY A 138 -10.25 3.24 -12.69
CA GLY A 138 -11.38 3.74 -13.47
C GLY A 138 -11.02 4.08 -14.90
N GLY A 139 -10.96 3.08 -15.78
CA GLY A 139 -10.76 3.33 -17.20
C GLY A 139 -11.81 4.30 -17.76
N GLY A 140 -11.34 5.41 -18.35
CA GLY A 140 -12.18 6.45 -18.95
C GLY A 140 -12.32 7.66 -18.03
N THR A 141 -12.36 8.86 -18.64
CA THR A 141 -12.58 10.13 -17.93
C THR A 141 -13.68 9.97 -16.89
N VAL A 142 -13.50 10.59 -15.72
CA VAL A 142 -14.26 10.46 -14.44
C VAL A 142 -15.80 10.66 -14.53
N ASP A 143 -16.39 10.64 -15.73
CA ASP A 143 -17.80 10.89 -16.07
C ASP A 143 -18.54 9.79 -16.86
N GLU A 144 -17.93 8.64 -17.23
CA GLU A 144 -18.65 7.63 -18.06
C GLU A 144 -19.78 6.87 -17.34
N ARG A 145 -19.82 6.90 -16.00
CA ARG A 145 -20.97 6.45 -15.21
C ARG A 145 -21.38 7.56 -14.25
N ALA A 146 -22.57 8.14 -14.49
CA ALA A 146 -23.14 9.19 -13.67
C ALA A 146 -23.03 8.87 -12.16
N GLY A 147 -22.48 9.83 -11.40
CA GLY A 147 -22.34 9.72 -9.95
C GLY A 147 -21.13 8.93 -9.44
N THR A 148 -20.20 8.51 -10.29
CA THR A 148 -18.96 7.83 -9.84
C THR A 148 -18.14 8.72 -8.89
N SER A 149 -17.97 10.01 -9.22
CA SER A 149 -17.28 10.97 -8.35
C SER A 149 -17.94 11.11 -6.97
N ALA A 150 -19.28 11.18 -6.91
CA ALA A 150 -20.01 11.25 -5.64
C ALA A 150 -19.86 9.97 -4.81
N ARG A 151 -19.88 8.79 -5.45
CA ARG A 151 -19.63 7.52 -4.78
C ARG A 151 -18.21 7.40 -4.24
N LEU A 152 -17.21 7.82 -5.03
CA LEU A 152 -15.82 7.87 -4.58
C LEU A 152 -15.65 8.76 -3.35
N ALA A 153 -16.24 9.96 -3.37
CA ALA A 153 -16.19 10.88 -2.24
C ALA A 153 -16.90 10.36 -0.99
N ALA A 154 -17.98 9.59 -1.16
CA ALA A 154 -18.67 8.96 -0.04
C ALA A 154 -17.92 7.72 0.49
N ALA A 155 -17.19 7.01 -0.37
CA ALA A 155 -16.49 5.78 -0.03
C ALA A 155 -15.22 5.98 0.80
N GLY A 156 -14.67 7.20 0.92
CA GLY A 156 -13.53 7.44 1.79
C GLY A 156 -13.06 8.88 1.90
N ASP A 157 -12.23 9.12 2.93
CA ASP A 157 -11.74 10.45 3.31
C ASP A 157 -10.77 11.03 2.28
N VAL A 158 -9.95 10.17 1.67
CA VAL A 158 -8.97 10.55 0.65
C VAL A 158 -9.15 9.69 -0.59
N VAL A 159 -9.50 10.31 -1.72
CA VAL A 159 -9.59 9.65 -3.02
C VAL A 159 -8.33 9.92 -3.85
N ILE A 160 -7.71 8.85 -4.32
CA ILE A 160 -6.52 8.87 -5.19
C ILE A 160 -6.88 8.15 -6.49
N ASP A 161 -7.19 8.94 -7.50
CA ASP A 161 -7.45 8.48 -8.86
C ASP A 161 -6.29 8.81 -9.82
N ASP A 162 -6.24 8.13 -10.96
CA ASP A 162 -5.20 8.29 -11.98
C ASP A 162 -5.09 9.75 -12.48
N ASP A 163 -6.22 10.43 -12.69
CA ASP A 163 -6.26 11.81 -13.17
C ASP A 163 -5.67 12.78 -12.15
N ARG A 164 -6.02 12.63 -10.85
CA ARG A 164 -5.47 13.43 -9.75
C ARG A 164 -3.98 13.14 -9.57
N ALA A 165 -3.57 11.89 -9.71
CA ALA A 165 -2.16 11.52 -9.63
C ALA A 165 -1.35 12.14 -10.79
N ALA A 166 -1.87 12.10 -12.02
CA ALA A 166 -1.25 12.74 -13.17
C ALA A 166 -1.15 14.27 -13.00
N ARG A 167 -2.22 14.93 -12.52
CA ARG A 167 -2.21 16.37 -12.22
C ARG A 167 -1.19 16.74 -11.14
N ALA A 168 -1.12 15.97 -10.06
CA ALA A 168 -0.14 16.21 -9.00
C ALA A 168 1.30 16.07 -9.49
N ALA A 169 1.56 15.09 -10.36
CA ALA A 169 2.87 14.91 -10.99
C ALA A 169 3.25 16.09 -11.91
N ALA A 170 2.28 16.62 -12.68
CA ALA A 170 2.50 17.76 -13.57
C ALA A 170 2.81 19.08 -12.81
N VAL A 171 2.25 19.28 -11.62
CA VAL A 171 2.51 20.47 -10.79
C VAL A 171 3.87 20.42 -10.09
N ALA A 172 4.42 19.22 -9.90
CA ALA A 172 5.71 19.01 -9.23
C ALA A 172 6.93 19.03 -10.17
N ALA A 173 6.71 19.16 -11.49
CA ALA A 173 7.74 19.22 -12.53
C ALA A 173 8.02 20.66 -12.97
#